data_AF-A0A9D7TXD1-F1
#
_entry.id   AF-A0A9D7TXD1-F1
#
_cell.length_a   1.000
_cell.length_b   1.000
_cell.length_c   1.000
_cell.angle_alpha   90.00
_cell.angle_beta   90.00
_cell.angle_gamma   90.00
#
_symmetry.space_group_name_H-M   'P 1'
#
loop_
_entity.id
_entity.type
_entity.pdbx_description
1 polymer ?
#
loop_
_entity_poly.entity_id
_entity_poly.type
_entity_poly.pdbx_seq_one_letter_code
_entity_poly.pdbx_strand_id
1 'polypeptide(L)'
;MNCQKCKQPIIIQPKHKSAGEFKCYKCGHVNKIVQTIYYDESIMNGMSTYGVLVNPKQAQQRYTLTSKTNIIGRSSTCNVVVDRIEHDGKCYISGRHCTIKVEFDIWKGTLRYKISDGEFLGDSNNVKPSTNGTYINDYKLQNSEVIDIPDKCIINLGGADDFILEPYIIPPSTLETYKKSIDCNTENDITE
;
A
#
# COMPACT_ATOMS: atom_id res chain seq x y z
N MET A 1 -2.62 -9.21 -31.36
CA MET A 1 -2.55 -10.56 -30.73
C MET A 1 -2.26 -11.59 -31.81
N ASN A 2 -1.47 -12.61 -31.47
CA ASN A 2 -1.16 -13.73 -32.35
C ASN A 2 -1.99 -14.97 -31.98
N CYS A 3 -2.33 -15.81 -32.97
CA CYS A 3 -2.94 -17.11 -32.71
C CYS A 3 -1.99 -17.99 -31.89
N GLN A 4 -2.46 -18.56 -30.78
CA GLN A 4 -1.69 -19.45 -29.90
C GLN A 4 -1.13 -20.66 -30.65
N LYS A 5 -1.85 -21.17 -31.66
CA LYS A 5 -1.45 -22.31 -32.49
C LYS A 5 -0.58 -21.94 -33.69
N CYS A 6 -1.06 -21.07 -34.59
CA CYS A 6 -0.36 -20.79 -35.85
C CYS A 6 0.47 -19.50 -35.84
N LYS A 7 0.52 -18.76 -34.72
CA LYS A 7 1.24 -17.50 -34.51
C LYS A 7 0.89 -16.36 -35.47
N GLN A 8 -0.08 -16.55 -36.36
CA GLN A 8 -0.54 -15.51 -37.26
C GLN A 8 -1.19 -14.36 -36.49
N PRO A 9 -0.93 -13.10 -36.88
CA PRO A 9 -1.56 -11.94 -36.28
C PRO A 9 -3.06 -11.91 -36.57
N ILE A 10 -3.84 -11.58 -35.55
CA ILE A 10 -5.31 -11.55 -35.60
C ILE A 10 -5.80 -10.24 -35.00
N ILE A 11 -6.71 -9.59 -35.73
CA ILE A 11 -7.44 -8.43 -35.25
C ILE A 11 -8.58 -8.90 -34.36
N ILE A 12 -8.58 -8.45 -33.10
CA ILE A 12 -9.61 -8.80 -32.12
C ILE A 12 -10.70 -7.74 -32.17
N GLN A 13 -11.92 -8.16 -32.47
CA GLN A 13 -13.09 -7.31 -32.43
C GLN A 13 -13.66 -7.22 -31.01
N PRO A 14 -14.38 -6.15 -30.64
CA PRO A 14 -15.00 -6.01 -29.33
C PRO A 14 -15.84 -7.23 -28.92
N LYS A 15 -16.59 -7.83 -29.86
CA LYS A 15 -17.40 -9.04 -29.61
C LYS A 15 -16.59 -10.24 -29.12
N HIS A 16 -15.33 -10.38 -29.58
CA HIS A 16 -14.45 -11.46 -29.14
C HIS A 16 -13.97 -11.21 -27.70
N LYS A 17 -13.68 -9.95 -27.36
CA LYS A 17 -13.33 -9.57 -25.98
C LYS A 17 -14.45 -9.91 -25.01
N SER A 18 -15.69 -9.55 -25.34
CA SER A 18 -16.87 -9.88 -24.52
C SER A 18 -17.10 -11.39 -24.39
N ALA A 19 -16.75 -12.18 -25.40
CA ALA A 19 -16.87 -13.65 -25.36
C ALA A 19 -15.71 -14.34 -24.60
N GLY A 20 -14.61 -13.63 -24.33
CA GLY A 20 -13.40 -14.20 -23.72
C GLY A 20 -12.62 -15.16 -24.62
N GLU A 21 -13.03 -15.32 -25.88
CA GLU A 21 -12.37 -16.19 -26.84
C GLU A 21 -12.60 -15.75 -28.30
N PHE A 22 -11.77 -16.25 -29.21
CA PHE A 22 -11.99 -16.09 -30.65
C PHE A 22 -11.47 -17.28 -31.44
N LYS A 23 -12.14 -17.59 -32.56
CA LYS A 23 -11.70 -18.61 -33.51
C LYS A 23 -10.76 -18.00 -34.55
N CYS A 24 -9.58 -18.60 -34.74
CA CYS A 24 -8.63 -18.20 -35.77
C CYS A 24 -9.19 -18.52 -37.17
N TYR A 25 -9.28 -17.49 -38.02
CA TYR A 25 -9.77 -17.64 -39.40
C TYR A 25 -8.82 -18.43 -40.31
N LYS A 26 -7.52 -18.56 -39.96
CA LYS A 26 -6.53 -19.32 -40.74
C LYS A 26 -6.47 -20.80 -40.38
N CYS A 27 -6.44 -21.13 -39.09
CA CYS A 27 -6.21 -22.51 -38.62
C CYS A 27 -7.37 -23.12 -37.82
N GLY A 28 -8.46 -22.37 -37.62
CA GLY A 28 -9.66 -22.82 -36.91
C GLY A 28 -9.50 -22.96 -35.39
N HIS A 29 -8.30 -22.72 -34.82
CA HIS A 29 -8.06 -22.83 -33.38
C HIS A 29 -8.83 -21.77 -32.58
N VAL A 30 -9.45 -22.17 -31.48
CA VAL A 30 -10.11 -21.26 -30.53
C VAL A 30 -9.07 -20.79 -29.51
N ASN A 31 -8.83 -19.49 -29.50
CA ASN A 31 -7.87 -18.81 -28.63
C ASN A 31 -8.62 -18.20 -27.46
N LYS A 32 -8.09 -18.35 -26.25
CA LYS A 32 -8.63 -17.69 -25.06
C LYS A 32 -8.04 -16.29 -24.90
N ILE A 33 -8.87 -15.31 -24.62
CA ILE A 33 -8.45 -13.97 -24.22
C ILE A 33 -8.31 -13.98 -22.70
N VAL A 34 -7.08 -13.89 -22.21
CA VAL A 34 -6.83 -13.78 -20.77
C VAL A 34 -6.93 -12.31 -20.40
N GLN A 35 -7.88 -11.98 -19.54
CA GLN A 35 -8.00 -10.65 -18.97
C GLN A 35 -7.30 -10.63 -17.62
N THR A 36 -6.35 -9.72 -17.44
CA THR A 36 -5.84 -9.41 -16.10
C THR A 36 -6.62 -8.22 -15.55
N ILE A 37 -7.14 -8.42 -14.34
CA ILE A 37 -7.88 -7.40 -13.61
C ILE A 37 -6.89 -6.60 -12.77
N TYR A 38 -7.11 -5.30 -12.73
CA TYR A 38 -6.42 -4.37 -11.84
C TYR A 38 -7.40 -3.28 -11.41
N TYR A 39 -7.05 -2.53 -10.38
CA TYR A 39 -7.86 -1.46 -9.83
C TYR A 39 -7.18 -0.11 -10.10
N ASP A 40 -7.98 0.87 -10.50
CA ASP A 40 -7.51 2.24 -10.72
C ASP A 40 -7.12 2.90 -9.39
N GLU A 41 -5.88 3.39 -9.31
CA GLU A 41 -5.32 4.02 -8.12
C GLU A 41 -6.05 5.33 -7.72
N SER A 42 -6.80 5.95 -8.62
CA SER A 42 -7.64 7.11 -8.31
C SER A 42 -8.70 6.86 -7.23
N ILE A 43 -8.97 5.59 -6.88
CA ILE A 43 -9.74 5.22 -5.69
C ILE A 43 -9.19 5.87 -4.41
N MET A 44 -7.87 6.12 -4.37
CA MET A 44 -7.17 6.77 -3.28
C MET A 44 -7.53 8.25 -3.10
N ASN A 45 -8.21 8.91 -4.05
CA ASN A 45 -8.49 10.35 -3.95
C ASN A 45 -9.77 10.68 -3.16
N GLY A 46 -10.63 9.69 -2.90
CA GLY A 46 -11.96 9.90 -2.30
C GLY A 46 -12.16 9.25 -0.93
N MET A 47 -11.14 8.60 -0.36
CA MET A 47 -11.30 7.87 0.90
C MET A 47 -11.18 8.79 2.11
N SER A 48 -12.02 8.54 3.12
CA SER A 48 -12.07 9.29 4.38
C SER A 48 -10.95 8.92 5.35
N THR A 49 -10.39 7.72 5.22
CA THR A 49 -9.28 7.21 6.04
C THR A 49 -8.48 6.19 5.24
N TYR A 50 -7.23 5.99 5.64
CA TYR A 50 -6.31 5.05 5.02
C TYR A 50 -5.80 4.02 6.02
N GLY A 51 -6.40 3.95 7.21
CA GLY A 51 -5.96 3.12 8.32
C GLY A 51 -5.81 3.92 9.59
N VAL A 52 -5.66 3.23 10.72
CA VAL A 52 -5.58 3.87 12.04
C VAL A 52 -4.52 3.15 12.87
N LEU A 53 -3.64 3.90 13.52
CA LEU A 53 -2.80 3.37 14.59
C LEU A 53 -3.56 3.48 15.92
N VAL A 54 -3.61 2.39 16.66
CA VAL A 54 -4.34 2.30 17.93
C VAL A 54 -3.42 1.82 19.02
N ASN A 55 -3.44 2.50 20.17
CA ASN A 55 -2.80 1.99 21.38
C ASN A 55 -3.75 0.96 22.04
N PRO A 56 -3.38 -0.33 22.15
CA PRO A 56 -4.28 -1.35 22.69
C PRO A 56 -4.55 -1.17 24.19
N LYS A 57 -3.64 -0.51 24.93
CA LYS A 57 -3.83 -0.19 26.36
C LYS A 57 -4.76 1.02 26.55
N GLN A 58 -4.87 1.87 25.53
CA GLN A 58 -5.66 3.09 25.56
C GLN A 58 -6.46 3.22 24.26
N ALA A 59 -7.49 2.39 24.09
CA ALA A 59 -8.22 2.25 22.82
C ALA A 59 -8.85 3.55 22.27
N GLN A 60 -8.97 4.60 23.09
CA GLN A 60 -9.41 5.93 22.67
C GLN A 60 -8.31 6.73 21.93
N GLN A 61 -7.03 6.37 22.11
CA GLN A 61 -5.92 6.93 21.36
C GLN A 61 -5.85 6.28 19.98
N ARG A 62 -6.47 6.96 19.02
CA ARG A 62 -6.59 6.53 17.63
C ARG A 62 -5.98 7.61 16.74
N TYR A 63 -5.00 7.22 15.94
CA TYR A 63 -4.26 8.12 15.07
C TYR A 63 -4.52 7.76 13.61
N THR A 64 -5.34 8.56 12.94
CA THR A 64 -5.76 8.32 11.55
C THR A 64 -4.61 8.56 10.57
N LEU A 65 -4.41 7.63 9.65
CA LEU A 65 -3.46 7.75 8.56
C LEU A 65 -4.09 8.42 7.33
N THR A 66 -3.25 9.11 6.56
CA THR A 66 -3.57 9.77 5.29
C THR A 66 -3.09 8.94 4.09
N SER A 67 -3.52 9.29 2.88
CA SER A 67 -3.09 8.65 1.61
C SER A 67 -1.61 8.79 1.31
N LYS A 68 -0.92 9.69 2.01
CA LYS A 68 0.47 10.05 1.75
C LYS A 68 1.39 9.41 2.79
N THR A 69 2.63 9.90 2.81
CA THR A 69 3.58 9.66 3.88
C THR A 69 3.06 10.20 5.21
N ASN A 70 2.98 9.35 6.23
CA ASN A 70 2.56 9.70 7.58
C ASN A 70 3.79 9.75 8.49
N ILE A 71 4.20 10.94 8.88
CA ILE A 71 5.28 11.18 9.83
C ILE A 71 4.67 11.17 11.22
N ILE A 72 5.11 10.25 12.05
CA ILE A 72 4.58 9.99 13.39
C ILE A 72 5.57 10.51 14.42
N GLY A 73 5.11 11.30 15.37
CA GLY A 73 5.95 11.80 16.45
C GLY A 73 5.26 12.88 17.28
N ARG A 74 6.01 13.47 18.22
CA ARG A 74 5.48 14.51 19.13
C ARG A 74 5.51 15.93 18.55
N SER A 75 6.23 16.15 17.46
CA SER A 75 6.35 17.48 16.85
C SER A 75 5.02 17.88 16.22
N SER A 76 4.64 19.15 16.36
CA SER A 76 3.47 19.71 15.65
C SER A 76 3.65 19.74 14.12
N THR A 77 4.86 19.50 13.62
CA THR A 77 5.15 19.33 12.18
C THR A 77 4.86 17.91 11.67
N CYS A 78 4.55 16.96 12.55
CA CYS A 78 4.07 15.65 12.17
C CYS A 78 2.62 15.74 11.70
N ASN A 79 2.25 14.98 10.67
CA ASN A 79 0.85 14.84 10.27
C ASN A 79 0.11 13.78 11.11
N VAL A 80 0.85 12.94 11.82
CA VAL A 80 0.32 12.06 12.86
C VAL A 80 1.00 12.42 14.18
N VAL A 81 0.35 13.30 14.95
CA VAL A 81 0.89 13.77 16.23
C VAL A 81 0.48 12.79 17.32
N VAL A 82 1.48 12.18 17.97
CA VAL A 82 1.27 11.31 19.13
C VAL A 82 1.48 12.13 20.39
N ASP A 83 0.62 11.92 21.39
CA ASP A 83 0.71 12.59 22.67
C ASP A 83 2.04 12.27 23.36
N ARG A 84 2.47 13.16 24.24
CA ARG A 84 3.66 12.91 25.05
C ARG A 84 3.35 11.80 26.06
N ILE A 85 3.85 10.60 25.78
CA ILE A 85 3.76 9.48 26.73
C ILE A 85 5.06 9.42 27.53
N GLU A 86 4.92 9.64 28.84
CA GLU A 86 6.04 9.60 29.78
C GLU A 86 6.02 8.29 30.56
N HIS A 87 7.19 7.63 30.60
CA HIS A 87 7.45 6.52 31.50
C HIS A 87 8.62 6.92 32.39
N ASP A 88 8.44 6.84 33.71
CA ASP A 88 9.45 7.23 34.70
C ASP A 88 10.03 8.65 34.48
N GLY A 89 9.17 9.59 34.06
CA GLY A 89 9.55 10.98 33.79
C GLY A 89 10.35 11.19 32.49
N LYS A 90 10.46 10.17 31.64
CA LYS A 90 11.13 10.23 30.33
C LYS A 90 10.13 10.04 29.19
N CYS A 91 10.25 10.87 28.15
CA CYS A 91 9.52 10.70 26.91
C CYS A 91 10.38 9.92 25.90
N TYR A 92 9.85 8.80 25.42
CA TYR A 92 10.56 7.91 24.50
C TYR A 92 10.28 8.25 23.03
N ILE A 93 9.26 9.07 22.77
CA ILE A 93 8.85 9.43 21.42
C ILE A 93 9.63 10.67 20.94
N SER A 94 10.51 10.49 19.95
CA SER A 94 11.19 11.57 19.25
C SER A 94 10.22 12.55 18.57
N GLY A 95 10.72 13.77 18.29
CA GLY A 95 9.96 14.83 17.60
C GLY A 95 9.31 14.32 16.30
N ARG A 96 10.09 13.61 15.50
CA ARG A 96 9.67 12.89 14.30
C ARG A 96 10.28 11.50 14.46
N HIS A 97 9.45 10.53 14.81
CA HIS A 97 9.89 9.24 15.32
C HIS A 97 9.98 8.20 14.23
N CYS A 98 8.91 8.02 13.46
CA CYS A 98 8.90 7.07 12.35
C CYS A 98 8.03 7.59 11.22
N THR A 99 8.12 6.90 10.09
CA THR A 99 7.36 7.25 8.89
C THR A 99 6.62 6.01 8.40
N ILE A 100 5.29 6.12 8.26
CA ILE A 100 4.44 5.11 7.61
C ILE A 100 3.96 5.63 6.26
N LYS A 101 4.34 4.96 5.18
CA LYS A 101 3.85 5.22 3.83
C LYS A 101 2.69 4.29 3.52
N VAL A 102 1.57 4.84 3.05
CA VAL A 102 0.44 4.08 2.51
C VAL A 102 0.60 3.98 1.00
N GLU A 103 0.47 2.77 0.46
CA GLU A 103 0.51 2.47 -0.98
C GLU A 103 -0.72 1.65 -1.36
N PHE A 104 -1.18 1.74 -2.61
CA PHE A 104 -2.28 0.93 -3.11
C PHE A 104 -1.76 -0.21 -3.98
N ASP A 105 -2.09 -1.44 -3.63
CA ASP A 105 -1.80 -2.61 -4.47
C ASP A 105 -2.90 -2.72 -5.54
N ILE A 106 -2.61 -2.21 -6.73
CA ILE A 106 -3.55 -2.19 -7.86
C ILE A 106 -3.99 -3.58 -8.31
N TRP A 107 -3.24 -4.64 -7.99
CA TRP A 107 -3.57 -6.00 -8.40
C TRP A 107 -4.52 -6.66 -7.40
N LYS A 108 -4.35 -6.35 -6.12
CA LYS A 108 -5.17 -6.91 -5.04
C LYS A 108 -6.36 -6.04 -4.66
N GLY A 109 -6.31 -4.75 -4.98
CA GLY A 109 -7.30 -3.78 -4.52
C GLY A 109 -7.20 -3.52 -3.01
N THR A 110 -5.99 -3.59 -2.45
CA THR A 110 -5.77 -3.45 -1.00
C THR A 110 -4.73 -2.38 -0.70
N LEU A 111 -4.84 -1.74 0.46
CA LEU A 111 -3.79 -0.86 0.96
C LEU A 111 -2.62 -1.67 1.51
N ARG A 112 -1.41 -1.19 1.25
CA ARG A 112 -0.15 -1.67 1.80
C ARG A 112 0.48 -0.56 2.61
N TYR A 113 1.18 -0.96 3.67
CA TYR A 113 1.77 -0.03 4.61
C TYR A 113 3.23 -0.36 4.76
N LYS A 114 4.09 0.64 4.62
CA LYS A 114 5.52 0.50 4.80
C LYS A 114 5.98 1.41 5.91
N ILE A 115 6.80 0.90 6.82
CA ILE A 115 7.37 1.69 7.92
C ILE A 115 8.87 1.88 7.73
N SER A 116 9.39 2.96 8.30
CA SER A 116 10.81 3.23 8.48
C SER A 116 11.04 4.00 9.77
N ASP A 117 12.21 3.81 10.39
CA ASP A 117 12.62 4.59 11.55
C ASP A 117 13.06 6.00 11.12
N GLY A 118 12.58 7.01 11.85
CA GLY A 118 12.87 8.41 11.57
C GLY A 118 12.01 9.04 10.47
N GLU A 119 12.47 10.19 10.00
CA GLU A 119 11.87 10.94 8.91
C GLU A 119 12.77 10.91 7.67
N PHE A 120 12.18 10.67 6.50
CA PHE A 120 12.77 11.01 5.21
C PHE A 120 12.72 12.53 4.98
N LEU A 121 13.88 13.20 5.08
CA LEU A 121 14.03 14.62 4.78
C LEU A 121 14.20 14.81 3.27
N GLY A 122 13.09 14.76 2.52
CA GLY A 122 13.06 15.09 1.09
C GLY A 122 13.88 14.16 0.19
N ASP A 123 14.35 14.70 -0.95
CA ASP A 123 15.11 13.94 -1.99
C ASP A 123 16.54 13.60 -1.57
N SER A 124 17.03 14.21 -0.49
CA SER A 124 18.28 13.78 0.12
C SER A 124 18.00 12.51 0.93
N ASN A 125 18.68 11.40 0.61
CA ASN A 125 18.65 10.13 1.35
C ASN A 125 19.10 10.22 2.83
N ASN A 126 19.08 11.41 3.42
CA ASN A 126 19.37 11.68 4.81
C ASN A 126 18.13 11.41 5.66
N VAL A 127 18.07 10.19 6.19
CA VAL A 127 17.11 9.84 7.24
C VAL A 127 17.73 10.20 8.58
N LYS A 128 17.00 10.96 9.40
CA LYS A 128 17.37 11.17 10.80
C LYS A 128 16.64 10.11 11.64
N PRO A 129 17.34 9.08 12.17
CA PRO A 129 16.70 8.04 12.95
C PRO A 129 16.12 8.59 14.25
N SER A 130 15.18 7.86 14.82
CA SER A 130 14.67 8.19 16.15
C SER A 130 15.73 7.93 17.21
N THR A 131 15.55 8.52 18.39
CA THR A 131 16.51 8.37 19.49
C THR A 131 16.46 6.97 20.10
N ASN A 132 15.27 6.38 20.20
CA ASN A 132 15.06 5.09 20.88
C ASN A 132 14.83 3.92 19.91
N GLY A 133 14.70 4.21 18.60
CA GLY A 133 14.41 3.25 17.56
C GLY A 133 12.92 2.94 17.44
N THR A 134 12.54 2.47 16.25
CA THR A 134 11.23 1.91 15.94
C THR A 134 11.34 0.39 15.86
N TYR A 135 10.36 -0.33 16.41
CA TYR A 135 10.34 -1.78 16.45
C TYR A 135 9.05 -2.32 15.83
N ILE A 136 9.15 -3.42 15.09
CA ILE A 136 8.00 -4.23 14.63
C ILE A 136 8.13 -5.62 15.23
N ASN A 137 7.16 -6.05 16.04
CA ASN A 137 7.18 -7.35 16.73
C ASN A 137 8.57 -7.63 17.38
N ASP A 138 9.07 -6.69 18.18
CA ASP A 138 10.38 -6.72 18.84
C ASP A 138 11.62 -6.62 17.92
N TYR A 139 11.44 -6.65 16.60
CA TYR A 139 12.52 -6.39 15.65
C TYR A 139 12.78 -4.89 15.52
N LYS A 140 13.98 -4.44 15.89
CA LYS A 140 14.42 -3.05 15.73
C LYS A 140 14.77 -2.76 14.28
N LEU A 141 14.09 -1.77 13.70
CA LEU A 141 14.40 -1.29 12.36
C LEU A 141 15.81 -0.70 12.29
N GLN A 142 16.54 -1.06 11.24
CA GLN A 142 17.86 -0.51 10.94
C GLN A 142 17.73 0.86 10.27
N ASN A 143 18.83 1.63 10.27
CA ASN A 143 18.87 2.93 9.61
C ASN A 143 18.54 2.78 8.12
N SER A 144 17.62 3.61 7.63
CA SER A 144 17.14 3.59 6.24
C SER A 144 16.42 2.31 5.82
N GLU A 145 16.13 1.39 6.75
CA GLU A 145 15.34 0.20 6.47
C GLU A 145 13.87 0.60 6.28
N VAL A 146 13.28 0.08 5.20
CA VAL A 146 11.85 0.21 4.91
C VAL A 146 11.28 -1.19 4.80
N ILE A 147 10.34 -1.54 5.68
CA ILE A 147 9.68 -2.85 5.65
C ILE A 147 8.17 -2.70 5.50
N ASP A 148 7.54 -3.68 4.84
CA ASP A 148 6.08 -3.81 4.87
C ASP A 148 5.62 -4.14 6.29
N ILE A 149 4.56 -3.48 6.74
CA ILE A 149 3.92 -3.71 8.03
C ILE A 149 3.00 -4.92 7.89
N PRO A 150 3.27 -6.04 8.59
CA PRO A 150 2.39 -7.20 8.55
C PRO A 150 1.06 -6.93 9.25
N ASP A 151 0.02 -7.68 8.87
CA ASP A 151 -1.29 -7.60 9.52
C ASP A 151 -1.18 -7.83 11.03
N LYS A 152 -1.80 -6.94 11.81
CA LYS A 152 -1.89 -7.00 13.28
C LYS A 152 -0.53 -7.00 14.00
N CYS A 153 0.54 -6.52 13.36
CA CYS A 153 1.82 -6.41 14.05
C CYS A 153 1.78 -5.34 15.14
N ILE A 154 2.66 -5.51 16.13
CA ILE A 154 2.92 -4.53 17.16
C ILE A 154 4.02 -3.59 16.67
N ILE A 155 3.72 -2.29 16.64
CA ILE A 155 4.65 -1.22 16.36
C ILE A 155 4.99 -0.55 17.69
N ASN A 156 6.25 -0.57 18.08
CA ASN A 156 6.73 0.08 19.30
C ASN A 156 7.67 1.24 18.94
N LEU A 157 7.44 2.41 19.55
CA LEU A 157 8.19 3.64 19.30
C LEU A 157 9.30 3.86 20.34
N GLY A 158 10.00 2.78 20.68
CA GLY A 158 11.14 2.75 21.59
C GLY A 158 10.81 2.97 23.07
N GLY A 159 9.53 2.84 23.46
CA GLY A 159 9.03 3.03 24.82
C GLY A 159 8.22 1.84 25.32
N ALA A 160 7.39 2.04 26.36
CA ALA A 160 6.52 0.98 26.89
C ALA A 160 5.13 0.90 26.21
N ASP A 161 4.87 1.81 25.27
CA ASP A 161 3.63 1.85 24.50
C ASP A 161 3.77 1.09 23.19
N ASP A 162 2.74 0.32 22.93
CA ASP A 162 2.58 -0.46 21.72
C ASP A 162 1.46 0.17 20.89
N PHE A 163 1.61 0.08 19.58
CA PHE A 163 0.60 0.52 18.62
C PHE A 163 0.30 -0.64 17.69
N ILE A 164 -0.96 -0.79 17.31
CA ILE A 164 -1.40 -1.75 16.31
C ILE A 164 -1.95 -0.97 15.14
N LEU A 165 -1.53 -1.34 13.93
CA LEU A 165 -2.14 -0.83 12.71
C LEU A 165 -3.45 -1.58 12.43
N GLU A 166 -4.56 -0.85 12.45
CA GLU A 166 -5.84 -1.28 11.90
C GLU A 166 -5.90 -0.82 10.43
N PRO A 167 -5.69 -1.73 9.45
CA PRO A 167 -5.72 -1.37 8.04
C PRO A 167 -7.14 -0.99 7.62
N TYR A 168 -7.26 -0.01 6.71
CA TYR A 168 -8.55 0.30 6.12
C TYR A 168 -8.90 -0.72 5.04
N ILE A 169 -10.06 -1.33 5.17
CA ILE A 169 -10.59 -2.28 4.20
C ILE A 169 -11.51 -1.55 3.23
N ILE A 170 -11.09 -1.48 1.97
CA ILE A 170 -11.88 -0.85 0.93
C ILE A 170 -13.13 -1.72 0.68
N PRO A 171 -14.35 -1.17 0.78
CA PRO A 171 -15.56 -1.93 0.54
C PRO A 171 -15.56 -2.56 -0.85
N PRO A 172 -15.96 -3.84 -1.01
CA PRO A 172 -15.98 -4.51 -2.32
C PRO A 172 -16.82 -3.77 -3.36
N SER A 173 -17.93 -3.16 -2.95
CA SER A 173 -18.77 -2.33 -3.82
C SER A 173 -18.02 -1.14 -4.41
N THR A 174 -17.13 -0.52 -3.62
CA THR A 174 -16.28 0.56 -4.08
C THR A 174 -15.19 0.01 -5.00
N LEU A 175 -14.54 -1.11 -4.65
CA LEU A 175 -13.51 -1.70 -5.53
C LEU A 175 -14.03 -2.03 -6.93
N GLU A 176 -15.25 -2.57 -7.04
CA GLU A 176 -15.83 -2.90 -8.34
C GLU A 176 -16.02 -1.68 -9.25
N THR A 177 -16.27 -0.47 -8.71
CA THR A 177 -16.40 0.73 -9.55
C THR A 177 -15.07 1.21 -10.13
N TYR A 178 -13.94 0.80 -9.55
CA TYR A 178 -12.59 1.14 -10.01
C TYR A 178 -11.89 -0.02 -10.73
N LYS A 179 -12.60 -1.13 -10.95
CA LYS A 179 -12.07 -2.32 -11.59
C LYS A 179 -11.87 -2.09 -13.08
N LYS A 180 -10.65 -2.37 -13.55
CA LYS A 180 -10.22 -2.30 -14.94
C LYS A 180 -9.71 -3.67 -15.39
N SER A 181 -9.68 -3.87 -16.70
CA SER A 181 -9.20 -5.11 -17.32
C SER A 181 -8.25 -4.79 -18.47
N ILE A 182 -7.08 -5.43 -18.49
CA ILE A 182 -6.17 -5.45 -19.64
C ILE A 182 -6.24 -6.82 -20.30
N ASP A 183 -6.29 -6.85 -21.63
CA ASP A 183 -6.23 -8.10 -22.39
C ASP A 183 -4.76 -8.53 -22.56
N CYS A 184 -4.32 -9.59 -21.89
CA CYS A 184 -2.90 -9.99 -21.77
C CYS A 184 -2.34 -10.78 -22.95
N ASN A 185 -2.77 -10.46 -24.16
CA ASN A 185 -2.31 -11.16 -25.35
C ASN A 185 -1.81 -10.21 -26.46
N THR A 186 -1.54 -8.95 -26.11
CA THR A 186 -0.77 -8.03 -26.93
C THR A 186 0.67 -8.07 -26.47
N GLU A 187 1.56 -8.64 -27.29
CA GLU A 187 3.02 -8.58 -27.07
C GLU A 187 3.58 -7.14 -27.25
N ASN A 188 2.74 -6.10 -27.37
CA ASN A 188 3.17 -4.76 -27.81
C ASN A 188 2.67 -3.56 -26.99
N ASP A 189 1.97 -3.72 -25.85
CA ASP A 189 1.48 -2.57 -25.07
C ASP A 189 2.12 -2.46 -23.68
N ILE A 190 3.46 -2.59 -23.61
CA ILE A 190 4.24 -2.07 -22.48
C ILE A 190 5.35 -1.20 -23.07
N THR A 191 4.99 0.02 -23.45
CA THR A 191 5.92 1.15 -23.54
C THR A 191 5.32 2.30 -22.76
N GLU A 192 5.73 2.42 -21.50
CA GLU A 192 6.01 3.69 -20.83
C GLU A 192 7.38 3.56 -20.15
#